data_AF-A0A9X1K010-F1
#
_entry.id   AF-A0A9X1K010-F1
#
_cell.length_a   1.000
_cell.length_b   1.000
_cell.length_c   1.000
_cell.angle_alpha   90.00
_cell.angle_beta   90.00
_cell.angle_gamma   90.00
#
_symmetry.space_group_name_H-M   'P 1'
#
loop_
_entity.id
_entity.type
_entity.pdbx_description
1 polymer ?
#
loop_
_entity_poly.entity_id
_entity_poly.type
_entity_poly.pdbx_seq_one_letter_code
_entity_poly.pdbx_strand_id
1 'polypeptide(L)'
;MALREELKTQGDFLFRYRSFLPLIILVVGLAVFAYFKLNPDAYCDFLYTETYKYICLGVSLLGFFIRVFTIGYAAENTSGRNTHEGQIADEINTTGIYSIVRHPLYLGNFFMWLGIAMLTASFWFLVAFVLFYYSYYYLRICFAEEAFLRTKFEDAYVKYSEKVPPFFPSFKNYKASNRSFNLRKVIRQEKNGIAAIFLLFWFFEMVGDFIVNKEFVFNMDFWFYAGIIASVVYLILKVLKKRKLI
;
A
#
# COMPACT_ATOMS: atom_id res chain seq x y z
N MET A 1 -10.47 -4.63 30.49
CA MET A 1 -10.55 -3.54 29.50
C MET A 1 -11.77 -3.78 28.64
N ALA A 2 -12.49 -2.72 28.27
CA ALA A 2 -13.59 -2.83 27.32
C ALA A 2 -13.05 -3.15 25.91
N LEU A 3 -13.83 -3.86 25.09
CA LEU A 3 -13.44 -4.24 23.72
C LEU A 3 -12.93 -3.06 22.88
N ARG A 4 -13.53 -1.88 23.06
CA ARG A 4 -13.13 -0.64 22.39
C ARG A 4 -11.71 -0.20 22.76
N GLU A 5 -11.31 -0.34 24.02
CA GLU A 5 -9.96 0.01 24.49
C GLU A 5 -8.93 -0.99 23.97
N GLU A 6 -9.30 -2.27 23.90
CA GLU A 6 -8.45 -3.32 23.38
C GLU A 6 -8.21 -3.15 21.87
N LEU A 7 -9.27 -2.91 21.09
CA LEU A 7 -9.18 -2.64 19.65
C LEU A 7 -8.31 -1.43 19.34
N LYS A 8 -8.44 -0.35 20.13
CA LYS A 8 -7.58 0.82 20.01
C LYS A 8 -6.11 0.46 20.29
N THR A 9 -5.83 -0.22 21.40
CA THR A 9 -4.47 -0.59 21.80
C THR A 9 -3.81 -1.50 20.77
N GLN A 10 -4.56 -2.47 20.24
CA GLN A 10 -4.11 -3.34 19.15
C GLN A 10 -3.85 -2.54 17.87
N GLY A 11 -4.71 -1.59 17.53
CA GLY A 11 -4.53 -0.69 16.39
C GLY A 11 -3.29 0.20 16.50
N ASP A 12 -3.03 0.78 17.68
CA ASP A 12 -1.84 1.58 17.98
C ASP A 12 -0.56 0.75 17.83
N PHE A 13 -0.57 -0.49 18.34
CA PHE A 13 0.53 -1.45 18.15
C PHE A 13 0.76 -1.74 16.66
N LEU A 14 -0.29 -2.12 15.93
CA LEU A 14 -0.20 -2.42 14.51
C LEU A 14 0.26 -1.21 13.69
N PHE A 15 -0.16 0.01 14.06
CA PHE A 15 0.29 1.25 13.42
C PHE A 15 1.80 1.46 13.59
N ARG A 16 2.35 1.20 14.79
CA ARG A 16 3.79 1.31 15.05
C ARG A 16 4.61 0.32 14.23
N TYR A 17 4.11 -0.90 14.07
CA TYR A 17 4.79 -1.99 13.35
C TYR A 17 4.31 -2.19 11.90
N ARG A 18 3.55 -1.23 11.37
CA ARG A 18 2.90 -1.31 10.05
C ARG A 18 3.86 -1.54 8.87
N SER A 19 5.14 -1.24 9.05
CA SER A 19 6.18 -1.46 8.04
C SER A 19 6.74 -2.90 8.02
N PHE A 20 6.60 -3.66 9.11
CA PHE A 20 7.15 -5.02 9.21
C PHE A 20 6.13 -6.09 8.80
N LEU A 21 4.85 -5.89 9.09
CA LEU A 21 3.80 -6.87 8.81
C LEU A 21 3.70 -7.26 7.32
N PRO A 22 3.80 -6.33 6.35
CA PRO A 22 3.82 -6.70 4.95
C PRO A 22 5.00 -7.60 4.54
N LEU A 23 6.12 -7.57 5.28
CA LEU A 23 7.27 -8.44 5.01
C LEU A 23 6.97 -9.90 5.37
N ILE A 24 6.20 -10.14 6.43
CA ILE A 24 5.76 -11.50 6.79
C ILE A 24 4.85 -12.05 5.68
N ILE A 25 3.88 -11.24 5.23
CA ILE A 25 2.99 -11.61 4.12
C ILE A 25 3.81 -11.88 2.84
N LEU A 26 4.83 -11.05 2.57
CA LEU A 26 5.71 -11.22 1.43
C LEU A 26 6.46 -12.56 1.48
N VAL A 27 7.02 -12.94 2.64
CA VAL A 27 7.71 -14.23 2.81
C VAL A 27 6.76 -15.41 2.59
N VAL A 28 5.56 -15.35 3.17
CA VAL A 28 4.54 -16.40 2.97
C VAL A 28 4.11 -16.44 1.50
N GLY A 29 3.88 -15.28 0.87
CA GLY A 29 3.51 -15.18 -0.54
C GLY A 29 4.59 -15.74 -1.47
N LEU A 30 5.87 -15.47 -1.20
CA LEU A 30 6.98 -16.05 -1.94
C LEU A 30 7.05 -17.57 -1.78
N ALA A 31 6.80 -18.11 -0.59
CA ALA A 31 6.75 -19.55 -0.38
C ALA A 31 5.61 -20.20 -1.17
N VAL A 32 4.43 -19.56 -1.19
CA VAL A 32 3.28 -20.02 -2.00
C VAL A 32 3.62 -19.95 -3.49
N PHE A 33 4.14 -18.82 -3.97
CA PHE A 33 4.59 -18.66 -5.35
C PHE A 33 5.59 -19.74 -5.76
N ALA A 34 6.59 -20.00 -4.92
CA ALA A 34 7.59 -21.02 -5.16
C ALA A 34 6.99 -22.43 -5.21
N TYR A 35 6.07 -22.74 -4.31
CA TYR A 35 5.35 -24.02 -4.30
C TYR A 35 4.59 -24.25 -5.61
N PHE A 36 3.84 -23.27 -6.11
CA PHE A 36 3.12 -23.43 -7.37
C PHE A 36 4.03 -23.46 -8.59
N LYS A 37 5.15 -22.72 -8.59
CA LYS A 37 6.16 -22.82 -9.65
C LYS A 37 6.84 -24.19 -9.71
N LEU A 38 6.97 -24.87 -8.57
CA LEU A 38 7.51 -26.24 -8.50
C LEU A 38 6.50 -27.32 -8.88
N ASN A 39 5.20 -27.03 -8.86
CA ASN A 39 4.13 -27.99 -9.12
C ASN A 39 3.18 -27.49 -10.22
N PRO A 40 3.59 -27.56 -11.50
CA PRO A 40 2.86 -26.91 -12.59
C PRO A 40 1.44 -27.43 -12.83
N ASP A 41 1.22 -28.71 -12.55
CA ASP A 41 -0.07 -29.39 -12.76
C ASP A 41 -1.19 -28.89 -11.82
N ALA A 42 -0.84 -28.07 -10.81
CA ALA A 42 -1.77 -27.57 -9.80
C ALA A 42 -2.41 -26.21 -10.16
N TYR A 43 -2.21 -25.66 -11.38
CA TYR A 43 -2.63 -24.30 -11.70
C TYR A 43 -3.31 -24.09 -13.07
N CYS A 44 -3.78 -22.85 -13.29
CA CYS A 44 -4.32 -22.35 -14.57
C CYS A 44 -3.22 -21.59 -15.35
N ASP A 45 -2.88 -22.04 -16.57
CA ASP A 45 -1.76 -21.52 -17.38
C ASP A 45 -1.77 -19.99 -17.58
N PHE A 46 -2.96 -19.40 -17.68
CA PHE A 46 -3.12 -17.95 -17.86
C PHE A 46 -2.45 -17.14 -16.74
N LEU A 47 -2.49 -17.62 -15.49
CA LEU A 47 -2.01 -16.91 -14.31
C LEU A 47 -0.48 -16.79 -14.24
N TYR A 48 0.25 -17.38 -15.19
CA TYR A 48 1.70 -17.29 -15.30
C TYR A 48 2.17 -16.61 -16.59
N THR A 49 1.24 -16.06 -17.37
CA THR A 49 1.56 -15.30 -18.58
C THR A 49 2.10 -13.90 -18.26
N GLU A 50 2.90 -13.34 -19.17
CA GLU A 50 3.32 -11.92 -19.08
C GLU A 50 2.11 -10.98 -18.97
N THR A 51 1.03 -11.26 -19.70
CA THR A 51 -0.22 -10.51 -19.61
C THR A 51 -0.76 -10.45 -18.18
N TYR A 52 -0.76 -11.58 -17.46
CA TYR A 52 -1.21 -11.60 -16.08
C TYR A 52 -0.29 -10.80 -15.15
N LYS A 53 1.03 -10.85 -15.34
CA LYS A 53 1.98 -10.01 -14.58
C LYS A 53 1.73 -8.53 -14.83
N TYR A 54 1.42 -8.11 -16.07
CA TYR A 54 1.04 -6.73 -16.35
C TYR A 54 -0.29 -6.32 -15.71
N ILE A 55 -1.27 -7.22 -15.61
CA ILE A 55 -2.51 -6.98 -14.85
C ILE A 55 -2.18 -6.77 -13.36
N CYS A 56 -1.33 -7.63 -12.77
CA CYS A 56 -0.87 -7.49 -11.40
C CYS A 56 -0.18 -6.13 -11.18
N LEU A 57 0.70 -5.73 -12.10
CA LEU A 57 1.37 -4.44 -12.07
C LEU A 57 0.35 -3.28 -12.14
N GLY A 58 -0.65 -3.39 -13.02
CA GLY A 58 -1.73 -2.43 -13.15
C GLY A 58 -2.50 -2.22 -11.84
N VAL A 59 -2.81 -3.31 -11.13
CA VAL A 59 -3.45 -3.25 -9.80
C VAL A 59 -2.55 -2.56 -8.78
N SER A 60 -1.25 -2.88 -8.76
CA SER A 60 -0.30 -2.22 -7.86
C SER A 60 -0.15 -0.72 -8.15
N LEU A 61 -0.10 -0.35 -9.44
CA LEU A 61 0.00 1.03 -9.89
C LEU A 61 -1.28 1.82 -9.59
N LEU A 62 -2.46 1.22 -9.70
CA LEU A 62 -3.73 1.84 -9.27
C LEU A 62 -3.65 2.26 -7.80
N GLY A 63 -3.17 1.36 -6.94
CA GLY A 63 -2.95 1.67 -5.52
C GLY A 63 -1.95 2.79 -5.30
N PHE A 64 -0.86 2.78 -6.06
CA PHE A 64 0.14 3.85 -6.04
C PHE A 64 -0.45 5.21 -6.44
N PHE A 65 -1.26 5.26 -7.52
CA PHE A 65 -1.92 6.49 -7.95
C PHE A 65 -2.89 7.03 -6.89
N ILE A 66 -3.67 6.17 -6.25
CA ILE A 66 -4.53 6.58 -5.12
C ILE A 66 -3.69 7.27 -4.04
N ARG A 67 -2.53 6.70 -3.67
CA ARG A 67 -1.62 7.33 -2.69
C ARG A 67 -1.06 8.66 -3.18
N VAL A 68 -0.63 8.74 -4.44
CA VAL A 68 -0.08 9.97 -5.05
C VAL A 68 -1.10 11.10 -4.97
N PHE A 69 -2.33 10.88 -5.42
CA PHE A 69 -3.40 11.88 -5.37
C PHE A 69 -3.74 12.24 -3.92
N THR A 70 -3.81 11.27 -3.02
CA THR A 70 -4.12 11.52 -1.62
C THR A 70 -3.06 12.40 -0.96
N ILE A 71 -1.78 12.08 -1.11
CA ILE A 71 -0.68 12.82 -0.49
C ILE A 71 -0.52 14.21 -1.09
N GLY A 72 -0.73 14.33 -2.41
CA GLY A 72 -0.61 15.59 -3.13
C GLY A 72 -1.63 16.65 -2.67
N TYR A 73 -2.83 16.23 -2.27
CA TYR A 73 -3.88 17.13 -1.76
C TYR A 73 -4.05 17.13 -0.24
N ALA A 74 -3.44 16.19 0.49
CA ALA A 74 -3.51 16.14 1.94
C ALA A 74 -2.82 17.35 2.59
N ALA A 75 -3.34 17.76 3.76
CA ALA A 75 -2.69 18.75 4.62
C ALA A 75 -1.28 18.34 5.06
N GLU A 76 -0.54 19.29 5.61
CA GLU A 76 0.71 18.98 6.29
C GLU A 76 0.45 18.14 7.55
N ASN A 77 1.41 17.27 7.89
CA ASN A 77 1.36 16.39 9.07
C ASN A 77 0.19 15.40 9.18
N THR A 78 -0.74 15.34 8.23
CA THR A 78 -1.85 14.37 8.24
C THR A 78 -1.60 13.12 7.39
N SER A 79 -0.45 13.06 6.72
CA SER A 79 -0.05 11.99 5.78
C SER A 79 1.38 11.50 6.06
N GLY A 80 1.89 11.79 7.26
CA GLY A 80 3.24 11.45 7.67
C GLY A 80 3.47 9.95 7.86
N ARG A 81 4.75 9.55 7.86
CA ARG A 81 5.18 8.19 8.18
C ARG A 81 5.68 8.11 9.63
N ASN A 82 4.96 8.76 10.56
CA ASN A 82 5.41 9.00 11.93
C ASN A 82 5.11 7.81 12.86
N THR A 83 5.56 6.60 12.49
CA THR A 83 5.24 5.36 13.21
C THR A 83 5.69 5.34 14.67
N HIS A 84 6.74 6.09 15.02
CA HIS A 84 7.28 6.16 16.37
C HIS A 84 6.65 7.26 17.24
N GLU A 85 6.23 8.36 16.63
CA GLU A 85 5.62 9.50 17.33
C GLU A 85 4.12 9.29 17.55
N GLY A 86 3.53 8.28 16.90
CA GLY A 86 2.11 7.95 16.98
C GLY A 86 1.29 8.67 15.91
N GLN A 87 0.00 8.79 16.18
CA GLN A 87 -0.93 9.44 15.25
C GLN A 87 -0.82 10.96 15.40
N ILE A 88 -0.59 11.63 14.27
CA ILE A 88 -0.44 13.08 14.18
C ILE A 88 -1.36 13.57 13.08
N ALA A 89 -2.11 14.63 13.37
CA ALA A 89 -2.96 15.32 12.42
C ALA A 89 -3.16 16.76 12.88
N ASP A 90 -2.76 17.74 12.09
CA ASP A 90 -2.98 19.15 12.43
C ASP A 90 -4.42 19.58 12.13
N GLU A 91 -5.05 18.91 11.18
CA GLU A 91 -6.43 19.12 10.76
C GLU A 91 -7.06 17.86 10.17
N ILE A 92 -8.38 17.87 9.99
CA ILE A 92 -9.11 16.80 9.31
C ILE A 92 -9.16 17.11 7.81
N ASN A 93 -8.65 16.21 6.99
CA ASN A 93 -8.86 16.28 5.55
C ASN A 93 -10.30 15.89 5.22
N THR A 94 -11.07 16.81 4.62
CA THR A 94 -12.48 16.58 4.27
C THR A 94 -12.78 16.77 2.78
N THR A 95 -11.78 17.13 1.99
CA THR A 95 -11.87 17.42 0.55
C THR A 95 -10.96 16.51 -0.27
N GLY A 96 -11.13 16.50 -1.60
CA GLY A 96 -10.42 15.59 -2.49
C GLY A 96 -10.81 14.14 -2.24
N ILE A 97 -9.85 13.21 -2.25
CA ILE A 97 -10.13 11.79 -2.04
C ILE A 97 -10.72 11.52 -0.64
N TYR A 98 -10.36 12.32 0.37
CA TYR A 98 -10.93 12.20 1.72
C TYR A 98 -12.43 12.54 1.79
N SER A 99 -13.02 13.16 0.76
CA SER A 99 -14.48 13.35 0.68
C SER A 99 -15.22 12.10 0.20
N ILE A 100 -14.51 11.16 -0.44
CA ILE A 100 -15.05 9.93 -1.03
C ILE A 100 -14.89 8.75 -0.07
N VAL A 101 -13.75 8.67 0.63
CA VAL A 101 -13.42 7.59 1.57
C VAL A 101 -12.56 8.13 2.71
N ARG A 102 -12.75 7.65 3.96
CA ARG A 102 -12.01 8.18 5.13
C ARG A 102 -10.54 7.78 5.18
N HIS A 103 -10.22 6.61 4.63
CA HIS A 103 -8.91 5.96 4.75
C HIS A 103 -8.19 5.70 3.42
N PRO A 104 -8.01 6.72 2.55
CA PRO A 104 -7.53 6.51 1.18
C PRO A 104 -6.07 6.06 1.08
N LEU A 105 -5.20 6.44 2.02
CA LEU A 105 -3.82 5.94 2.05
C LEU A 105 -3.75 4.44 2.29
N TYR A 106 -4.62 3.92 3.17
CA TYR A 106 -4.75 2.49 3.41
C TYR A 106 -5.37 1.80 2.19
N LEU A 107 -6.40 2.37 1.57
CA LEU A 107 -6.95 1.83 0.32
C LEU A 107 -5.89 1.71 -0.79
N GLY A 108 -5.08 2.75 -1.00
CA GLY A 108 -4.00 2.70 -1.99
C GLY A 108 -2.94 1.65 -1.66
N ASN A 109 -2.56 1.54 -0.39
CA ASN A 109 -1.66 0.47 0.06
C ASN A 109 -2.22 -0.94 -0.16
N PHE A 110 -3.52 -1.14 0.05
CA PHE A 110 -4.15 -2.43 -0.20
C PHE A 110 -3.97 -2.85 -1.65
N PHE A 111 -4.28 -1.98 -2.61
CA PHE A 111 -4.11 -2.29 -4.02
C PHE A 111 -2.63 -2.48 -4.42
N MET A 112 -1.71 -1.69 -3.85
CA MET A 112 -0.26 -1.91 -4.06
C MET A 112 0.16 -3.33 -3.69
N TRP A 113 -0.24 -3.81 -2.51
CA TRP A 113 0.09 -5.15 -2.03
C TRP A 113 -0.75 -6.25 -2.66
N LEU A 114 -1.99 -5.96 -3.06
CA LEU A 114 -2.85 -6.91 -3.75
C LEU A 114 -2.24 -7.33 -5.09
N GLY A 115 -1.73 -6.39 -5.89
CA GLY A 115 -1.05 -6.72 -7.15
C GLY A 115 0.18 -7.62 -6.94
N ILE A 116 0.93 -7.42 -5.86
CA ILE A 116 2.06 -8.29 -5.49
C ILE A 116 1.55 -9.67 -5.04
N ALA A 117 0.50 -9.73 -4.23
CA ALA A 117 -0.09 -10.98 -3.77
C ALA A 117 -0.68 -11.80 -4.94
N MET A 118 -1.17 -11.14 -5.99
CA MET A 118 -1.67 -11.78 -7.22
C MET A 118 -0.57 -12.53 -7.97
N LEU A 119 0.70 -12.11 -7.87
CA LEU A 119 1.83 -12.83 -8.50
C LEU A 119 1.95 -14.28 -8.01
N THR A 120 1.42 -14.60 -6.83
CA THR A 120 1.39 -15.98 -6.31
C THR A 120 0.49 -16.92 -7.12
N ALA A 121 -0.40 -16.37 -7.95
CA ALA A 121 -1.40 -17.10 -8.73
C ALA A 121 -2.28 -18.07 -7.91
N SER A 122 -2.34 -17.88 -6.58
CA SER A 122 -3.07 -18.76 -5.67
C SER A 122 -4.35 -18.10 -5.19
N PHE A 123 -5.49 -18.66 -5.61
CA PHE A 123 -6.81 -18.17 -5.21
C PHE A 123 -6.98 -18.14 -3.69
N TRP A 124 -6.61 -19.23 -3.00
CA TRP A 124 -6.74 -19.33 -1.56
C TRP A 124 -5.80 -18.37 -0.81
N PHE A 125 -4.59 -18.16 -1.32
CA PHE A 125 -3.70 -17.14 -0.77
C PHE A 125 -4.29 -15.74 -0.94
N LEU A 126 -4.89 -15.41 -2.08
CA LEU A 126 -5.55 -14.13 -2.30
C LEU A 126 -6.75 -13.92 -1.36
N VAL A 127 -7.59 -14.94 -1.16
CA VAL A 127 -8.69 -14.88 -0.19
C VAL A 127 -8.15 -14.64 1.22
N ALA A 128 -7.13 -15.40 1.64
CA ALA A 128 -6.49 -15.23 2.94
C ALA A 128 -5.85 -13.84 3.09
N PHE A 129 -5.17 -13.35 2.06
CA PHE A 129 -4.57 -12.03 2.00
C PHE A 129 -5.63 -10.93 2.21
N VAL A 130 -6.73 -10.98 1.44
CA VAL A 130 -7.80 -9.98 1.54
C VAL A 130 -8.42 -10.01 2.94
N LEU A 131 -8.76 -11.18 3.47
CA LEU A 131 -9.36 -11.30 4.81
C LEU A 131 -8.42 -10.82 5.91
N PHE A 132 -7.14 -11.21 5.88
CA PHE A 132 -6.18 -10.79 6.89
C PHE A 132 -5.88 -9.29 6.83
N TYR A 133 -5.59 -8.79 5.62
CA TYR A 133 -5.21 -7.40 5.42
C TYR A 133 -6.37 -6.44 5.69
N TYR A 134 -7.58 -6.80 5.27
CA TYR A 134 -8.77 -5.99 5.47
C TYR A 134 -9.29 -6.09 6.91
N SER A 135 -9.62 -7.31 7.37
CA SER A 135 -10.39 -7.52 8.60
C SER A 135 -9.53 -7.36 9.85
N TYR A 136 -8.28 -7.82 9.82
CA TYR A 136 -7.43 -7.77 11.00
C TYR A 136 -6.57 -6.50 11.02
N TYR A 137 -5.86 -6.24 9.92
CA TYR A 137 -4.84 -5.20 9.92
C TYR A 137 -5.43 -3.79 9.79
N TYR A 138 -6.24 -3.54 8.76
CA TYR A 138 -6.81 -2.22 8.52
C TYR A 138 -7.91 -1.82 9.46
N LEU A 139 -8.84 -2.71 9.77
CA LEU A 139 -9.92 -2.39 10.68
C LEU A 139 -9.40 -1.87 12.02
N ARG A 140 -8.34 -2.50 12.57
CA ARG A 140 -7.74 -2.12 13.85
C ARG A 140 -6.99 -0.80 13.78
N ILE A 141 -6.16 -0.59 12.74
CA ILE A 141 -5.42 0.66 12.57
C ILE A 141 -6.37 1.83 12.34
N CYS A 142 -7.33 1.66 11.44
CA CYS A 142 -8.36 2.66 11.18
C CYS A 142 -9.12 2.97 12.46
N PHE A 143 -9.54 1.97 13.23
CA PHE A 143 -10.24 2.18 14.49
C PHE A 143 -9.44 3.03 15.48
N ALA A 144 -8.14 2.74 15.65
CA ALA A 144 -7.28 3.56 16.50
C ALA A 144 -7.17 5.00 15.98
N GLU A 145 -7.01 5.18 14.66
CA GLU A 145 -6.93 6.49 14.01
C GLU A 145 -8.21 7.30 14.17
N GLU A 146 -9.37 6.68 13.97
CA GLU A 146 -10.65 7.32 14.17
C GLU A 146 -10.89 7.67 15.64
N ALA A 147 -10.43 6.83 16.58
CA ALA A 147 -10.52 7.12 18.01
C ALA A 147 -9.67 8.35 18.39
N PHE A 148 -8.44 8.45 17.87
CA PHE A 148 -7.59 9.62 18.06
C PHE A 148 -8.20 10.88 17.44
N LEU A 149 -8.67 10.81 16.19
CA LEU A 149 -9.27 11.96 15.50
C LEU A 149 -10.55 12.42 16.22
N ARG A 150 -11.36 11.49 16.73
CA ARG A 150 -12.55 11.81 17.51
C ARG A 150 -12.20 12.51 18.82
N THR A 151 -11.15 12.09 19.52
CA THR A 151 -10.70 12.77 20.75
C THR A 151 -10.11 14.14 20.46
N LYS A 152 -9.37 14.30 19.37
CA LYS A 152 -8.68 15.55 19.03
C LYS A 152 -9.59 16.63 18.44
N PHE A 153 -10.55 16.25 17.61
CA PHE A 153 -11.38 17.17 16.83
C PHE A 153 -12.87 17.06 17.14
N GLU A 154 -13.26 16.20 18.09
CA GLU A 154 -14.60 16.12 18.66
C GLU A 154 -15.70 16.10 17.58
N ASP A 155 -16.65 17.04 17.65
CA ASP A 155 -17.82 17.14 16.77
C ASP A 155 -17.46 17.31 15.29
N ALA A 156 -16.32 17.95 14.98
CA ALA A 156 -15.90 18.15 13.60
C ALA A 156 -15.60 16.81 12.91
N TYR A 157 -14.97 15.88 13.64
CA TYR A 157 -14.72 14.54 13.14
C TYR A 157 -16.01 13.73 13.02
N VAL A 158 -16.90 13.82 14.02
CA VAL A 158 -18.19 13.09 14.00
C VAL A 158 -19.02 13.48 12.77
N LYS A 159 -19.22 14.78 12.53
CA LYS A 159 -19.97 15.30 11.37
C LYS A 159 -19.36 14.91 10.03
N TYR A 160 -18.03 14.78 9.97
CA TYR A 160 -17.33 14.28 8.79
C TYR A 160 -17.56 12.78 8.60
N SER A 161 -17.42 12.00 9.68
CA SER A 161 -17.52 10.54 9.69
C SER A 161 -18.89 10.01 9.30
N GLU A 162 -19.96 10.74 9.62
CA GLU A 162 -21.34 10.39 9.26
C GLU A 162 -21.60 10.50 7.75
N LYS A 163 -20.83 11.34 7.05
CA LYS A 163 -21.04 11.61 5.62
C LYS A 163 -20.17 10.75 4.73
N VAL A 164 -18.99 10.34 5.21
CA VAL A 164 -17.97 9.68 4.38
C VAL A 164 -17.77 8.24 4.84
N PRO A 165 -17.91 7.25 3.94
CA PRO A 165 -17.71 5.85 4.30
C PRO A 165 -16.24 5.55 4.64
N PRO A 166 -15.97 4.61 5.57
CA PRO A 166 -14.60 4.23 5.93
C PRO A 166 -13.82 3.54 4.81
N PHE A 167 -14.46 2.63 4.06
CA PHE A 167 -13.77 1.66 3.23
C PHE A 167 -14.15 1.72 1.76
N PHE A 168 -15.45 1.70 1.46
CA PHE A 168 -15.95 1.70 0.08
C PHE A 168 -16.13 3.14 -0.43
N PRO A 169 -15.40 3.55 -1.48
CA PRO A 169 -15.50 4.90 -2.04
C PRO A 169 -16.93 5.28 -2.45
N SER A 170 -17.45 6.39 -1.92
CA SER A 170 -18.70 6.99 -2.38
C SER A 170 -18.42 8.22 -3.24
N PHE A 171 -18.38 8.03 -4.56
CA PHE A 171 -18.10 9.12 -5.51
C PHE A 171 -19.16 10.22 -5.49
N LYS A 172 -20.36 9.95 -4.96
CA LYS A 172 -21.45 10.93 -4.78
C LYS A 172 -21.07 12.07 -3.84
N ASN A 173 -20.14 11.83 -2.91
CA ASN A 173 -19.74 12.78 -1.88
C ASN A 173 -18.53 13.62 -2.28
N TYR A 174 -18.08 13.54 -3.54
CA TYR A 174 -16.87 14.22 -3.97
C TYR A 174 -16.96 15.73 -3.80
N LYS A 175 -15.98 16.28 -3.09
CA LYS A 175 -15.74 17.72 -2.95
C LYS A 175 -14.34 18.02 -3.44
N ALA A 176 -14.22 18.91 -4.41
CA ALA A 176 -12.93 19.34 -4.93
C ALA A 176 -12.02 19.86 -3.79
N SER A 177 -10.71 19.60 -3.91
CA SER A 177 -9.76 20.10 -2.93
C SER A 177 -9.54 21.60 -3.12
N ASN A 178 -9.56 22.35 -2.03
CA ASN A 178 -9.19 23.76 -2.04
C ASN A 178 -7.65 23.95 -2.08
N ARG A 179 -6.89 22.85 -2.07
CA ARG A 179 -5.42 22.86 -2.08
C ARG A 179 -4.88 22.58 -3.47
N SER A 180 -3.79 23.25 -3.82
CA SER A 180 -3.00 22.89 -4.99
C SER A 180 -2.24 21.58 -4.76
N PHE A 181 -2.13 20.75 -5.80
CA PHE A 181 -1.38 19.50 -5.75
C PHE A 181 0.11 19.73 -5.46
N ASN A 182 0.61 19.17 -4.35
CA ASN A 182 2.01 19.30 -3.94
C ASN A 182 2.87 18.12 -4.43
N LEU A 183 3.42 18.23 -5.65
CA LEU A 183 4.25 17.19 -6.25
C LEU A 183 5.55 16.92 -5.45
N ARG A 184 6.18 17.95 -4.89
CA ARG A 184 7.41 17.78 -4.09
C ARG A 184 7.16 16.91 -2.86
N LYS A 185 6.04 17.13 -2.16
CA LYS A 185 5.61 16.32 -1.02
C LYS A 185 5.39 14.87 -1.44
N VAL A 186 4.72 14.63 -2.58
CA VAL A 186 4.50 13.29 -3.13
C VAL A 186 5.83 12.59 -3.38
N ILE A 187 6.74 13.19 -4.14
CA ILE A 187 8.05 12.59 -4.47
C ILE A 187 8.82 12.24 -3.19
N ARG A 188 8.82 13.15 -2.21
CA ARG A 188 9.52 12.95 -0.93
C ARG A 188 8.99 11.76 -0.13
N GLN A 189 7.68 11.52 -0.16
CA GLN A 189 7.01 10.44 0.57
C GLN A 189 6.97 9.12 -0.22
N GLU A 190 6.67 9.17 -1.51
CA GLU A 190 6.33 8.00 -2.34
C GLU A 190 7.51 7.37 -3.10
N LYS A 191 8.72 7.94 -3.04
CA LYS A 191 9.91 7.31 -3.65
C LYS A 191 10.14 5.84 -3.26
N ASN A 192 9.81 5.46 -2.02
CA ASN A 192 9.94 4.07 -1.57
C ASN A 192 8.84 3.19 -2.17
N GLY A 193 7.63 3.73 -2.36
CA GLY A 193 6.46 2.97 -2.79
C GLY A 193 6.61 2.50 -4.24
N ILE A 194 6.93 3.44 -5.14
CA ILE A 194 7.16 3.11 -6.55
C ILE A 194 8.37 2.18 -6.73
N ALA A 195 9.46 2.43 -5.98
CA ALA A 195 10.65 1.59 -6.04
C ALA A 195 10.35 0.15 -5.57
N ALA A 196 9.61 0.01 -4.47
CA ALA A 196 9.23 -1.30 -3.94
C ALA A 196 8.35 -2.09 -4.93
N ILE A 197 7.42 -1.46 -5.66
CA ILE A 197 6.62 -2.16 -6.68
C ILE A 197 7.53 -2.81 -7.71
N PHE A 198 8.34 -2.03 -8.42
CA PHE A 198 9.18 -2.58 -9.51
C PHE A 198 10.25 -3.55 -9.00
N LEU A 199 10.86 -3.27 -7.85
CA LEU A 199 11.83 -4.18 -7.24
C LEU A 199 11.21 -5.51 -6.82
N LEU A 200 9.99 -5.51 -6.27
CA LEU A 200 9.32 -6.75 -5.88
C LEU A 200 8.90 -7.54 -7.11
N PHE A 201 8.36 -6.90 -8.15
CA PHE A 201 8.02 -7.60 -9.40
C PHE A 201 9.26 -8.24 -10.03
N TRP A 202 10.36 -7.51 -10.14
CA TRP A 202 11.62 -8.06 -10.63
C TRP A 202 12.15 -9.19 -9.73
N PHE A 203 12.02 -9.06 -8.41
CA PHE A 203 12.44 -10.09 -7.48
C PHE A 203 11.61 -11.39 -7.63
N PHE A 204 10.28 -11.28 -7.77
CA PHE A 204 9.43 -12.45 -8.05
C PHE A 204 9.80 -13.11 -9.39
N GLU A 205 10.12 -12.32 -10.41
CA GLU A 205 10.56 -12.84 -11.70
C GLU A 205 11.86 -13.64 -11.57
N MET A 206 12.87 -13.04 -10.93
CA MET A 206 14.17 -13.68 -10.71
C MET A 206 14.04 -14.98 -9.90
N VAL A 207 13.17 -14.99 -8.87
CA VAL A 207 12.88 -16.21 -8.09
C VAL A 207 12.17 -17.25 -8.96
N GLY A 208 11.21 -16.83 -9.78
CA GLY A 208 10.49 -17.71 -10.70
C GLY A 208 11.42 -18.38 -11.71
N ASP A 209 12.27 -17.59 -12.35
CA ASP A 209 13.27 -18.06 -13.32
C ASP A 209 14.26 -19.03 -12.68
N PHE A 210 14.74 -18.71 -11.47
CA PHE A 210 15.62 -19.61 -10.73
C PHE A 210 14.95 -20.95 -10.40
N ILE A 211 13.67 -20.94 -10.01
CA ILE A 211 12.93 -22.16 -9.67
C ILE A 211 12.72 -23.07 -10.89
N VAL A 212 12.42 -22.47 -12.05
CA VAL A 212 12.16 -23.19 -13.30
C VAL A 212 13.46 -23.70 -13.92
N ASN A 213 14.47 -22.84 -14.05
CA ASN A 213 15.71 -23.17 -14.75
C ASN A 213 16.74 -23.87 -13.87
N LYS A 214 16.55 -23.86 -12.53
CA LYS A 214 17.51 -24.35 -11.52
C LYS A 214 18.87 -23.64 -11.51
N GLU A 215 18.99 -22.56 -12.29
CA GLU A 215 20.18 -21.72 -12.40
C GLU A 215 19.77 -20.25 -12.41
N PHE A 216 20.70 -19.39 -12.02
CA PHE A 216 20.50 -17.94 -12.13
C PHE A 216 20.67 -17.52 -13.59
N VAL A 217 19.55 -17.41 -14.30
CA VAL A 217 19.51 -16.83 -15.64
C VAL A 217 19.26 -15.33 -15.50
N PHE A 218 20.21 -14.53 -15.96
CA PHE A 218 20.05 -13.08 -16.02
C PHE A 218 19.35 -12.69 -17.31
N ASN A 219 18.03 -12.53 -17.24
CA ASN A 219 17.22 -12.03 -18.34
C ASN A 219 17.26 -10.49 -18.36
N MET A 220 17.70 -9.91 -19.47
CA MET A 220 17.63 -8.47 -19.71
C MET A 220 16.25 -8.10 -20.27
N ASP A 221 15.21 -8.40 -19.51
CA ASP A 221 13.83 -8.20 -19.88
C ASP A 221 13.27 -6.88 -19.32
N PHE A 222 11.98 -6.63 -19.54
CA PHE A 222 11.29 -5.46 -18.99
C PHE A 222 11.44 -5.35 -17.46
N TRP A 223 11.31 -6.46 -16.73
CA TRP A 223 11.32 -6.48 -15.27
C TRP A 223 12.70 -6.11 -14.72
N PHE A 224 13.77 -6.61 -15.34
CA PHE A 224 15.14 -6.22 -15.04
C PHE A 224 15.37 -4.73 -15.21
N TYR A 225 15.08 -4.18 -16.40
CA TYR A 225 15.29 -2.75 -16.66
C TYR A 225 14.43 -1.86 -15.76
N ALA A 226 13.17 -2.25 -15.53
CA ALA A 226 12.27 -1.53 -14.63
C ALA A 226 12.80 -1.52 -13.18
N GLY A 227 13.33 -2.65 -12.69
CA GLY A 227 13.95 -2.76 -11.37
C GLY A 227 15.22 -1.90 -11.22
N ILE A 228 16.08 -1.88 -12.24
CA ILE A 228 17.28 -1.03 -12.28
C ILE A 228 16.91 0.46 -12.30
N ILE A 229 16.01 0.87 -13.19
CA ILE A 229 15.54 2.26 -13.29
C ILE A 229 14.92 2.69 -11.96
N ALA A 230 14.06 1.86 -11.36
CA ALA A 230 13.45 2.15 -10.07
C ALA A 230 14.48 2.32 -8.96
N SER A 231 15.56 1.51 -8.96
CA SER A 231 16.67 1.62 -8.01
C SER A 231 17.44 2.93 -8.18
N VAL A 232 17.79 3.29 -9.42
CA VAL A 232 18.51 4.53 -9.74
C VAL A 232 17.67 5.74 -9.35
N VAL A 233 16.40 5.78 -9.75
CA VAL A 233 15.46 6.85 -9.37
C VAL A 233 15.33 6.95 -7.85
N TYR A 234 15.18 5.82 -7.16
CA TYR A 234 15.14 5.80 -5.70
C TYR A 234 16.39 6.41 -5.07
N LEU A 235 17.58 6.05 -5.54
CA LEU A 235 18.85 6.56 -5.02
C LEU A 235 18.98 8.08 -5.27
N ILE A 236 18.63 8.55 -6.47
CA ILE A 236 18.60 9.98 -6.80
C ILE A 236 17.67 10.72 -5.83
N LEU A 237 16.42 10.28 -5.70
CA LEU A 237 15.44 10.90 -4.80
C LEU A 237 15.86 10.83 -3.33
N LYS A 238 16.55 9.77 -2.91
CA LYS A 238 17.11 9.64 -1.56
C LYS A 238 18.22 10.65 -1.31
N VAL A 239 19.11 10.86 -2.28
CA VAL A 239 20.18 11.88 -2.21
C VAL A 239 19.58 13.29 -2.21
N LEU A 240 18.64 13.60 -3.10
CA LEU A 240 17.97 14.90 -3.16
C LEU A 240 17.27 15.24 -1.84
N LYS A 241 16.56 14.27 -1.24
CA LYS A 241 15.93 14.43 0.08
C LYS A 241 16.98 14.68 1.16
N LYS A 242 18.09 13.93 1.18
CA LYS A 242 19.17 14.10 2.17
C LYS A 242 19.81 15.49 2.07
N ARG A 243 19.93 16.04 0.86
CA ARG A 243 20.45 17.38 0.59
C ARG A 243 19.40 18.50 0.72
N LYS A 244 18.18 18.20 1.17
CA LYS A 244 17.05 19.15 1.29
C LYS A 244 16.69 19.87 -0.03
N LEU A 245 16.97 19.25 -1.17
CA LEU A 245 16.60 19.77 -2.50
C LEU A 245 15.14 19.47 -2.86
N ILE A 246 14.53 18.51 -2.15
CA ILE A 246 13.10 18.13 -2.20
C ILE A 246 12.55 17.79 -0.82
#